data_AF-A0A814ZDW0-F1
#
_entry.id   AF-A0A814ZDW0-F1
#
_cell.length_a   1.000
_cell.length_b   1.000
_cell.length_c   1.000
_cell.angle_alpha   90.00
_cell.angle_beta   90.00
_cell.angle_gamma   90.00
#
_symmetry.space_group_name_H-M   'P 1'
#
loop_
_entity.id
_entity.type
_entity.pdbx_description
1 polymer ?
#
loop_
_entity_poly.entity_id
_entity_poly.type
_entity_poly.pdbx_seq_one_letter_code
_entity_poly.pdbx_strand_id
1 'polypeptide(L)'
;MTEVQSNDMPSTINENLFTMFDDSKILEQEELCYELANQYSATLTSLDQESLDQTLLNSLFNSTNPQPLVLYIHNDQSIATQIFNETVLWSESVGTYLTAQFVLWSWNLTKENYHELLTTVVTHVGEEVGAVIDSSLIETYPLLICLIFDRGVIKVESIIQGTMSESEAFSLLIETRDAFDSRFDLPDTTGLSLTTISTENWSVPASVLTKVNTESGEFRRVAADFDDGASSIVEIHRIDNTVWLMQYLNQKKMIDNRIGDDATEKLLFHGCPYASAEQILNNGFDHLRIGRNGTYYGHGFYFSASRIVSDRYALPDPLTNEKRILMCRVLIGRSCQGNPTMRTCPSNYDSTTGESNIHIVYSNRHVLPEYLITYK
;
A
#
# COMPACT_ATOMS: atom_id res chain seq x y z
N MET A 1 19.95 -63.92 -39.72
CA MET A 1 20.82 -63.85 -38.52
C MET A 1 22.20 -63.47 -39.00
N THR A 2 22.54 -62.20 -38.89
CA THR A 2 23.89 -61.68 -39.17
C THR A 2 24.15 -60.61 -38.12
N GLU A 3 25.02 -60.95 -37.18
CA GLU A 3 25.53 -60.08 -36.13
C GLU A 3 26.41 -58.98 -36.75
N VAL A 4 26.22 -57.76 -36.25
CA VAL A 4 27.05 -56.59 -36.54
C VAL A 4 28.00 -56.43 -35.35
N GLN A 5 29.31 -56.50 -35.62
CA GLN A 5 30.34 -56.01 -34.71
C GLN A 5 31.01 -54.77 -35.31
N SER A 6 31.28 -53.85 -34.40
CA SER A 6 31.84 -52.51 -34.47
C SER A 6 33.30 -52.44 -34.94
N ASN A 7 33.65 -51.44 -35.75
CA ASN A 7 34.50 -50.33 -35.33
C ASN A 7 34.77 -49.31 -36.46
N ASP A 8 34.80 -48.05 -36.02
CA ASP A 8 35.57 -46.87 -36.49
C ASP A 8 35.30 -46.24 -37.86
N MET A 9 34.98 -44.94 -37.80
CA MET A 9 35.39 -43.84 -38.71
C MET A 9 34.93 -42.48 -38.11
N PRO A 10 35.51 -41.32 -38.47
CA PRO A 10 36.32 -40.53 -37.57
C PRO A 10 35.77 -39.13 -37.23
N SER A 11 36.39 -38.55 -36.21
CA SER A 11 36.32 -37.16 -35.76
C SER A 11 36.65 -36.14 -36.85
N THR A 12 35.76 -35.16 -37.06
CA THR A 12 36.11 -33.76 -37.36
C THR A 12 34.86 -32.88 -37.25
N ILE A 13 34.69 -32.21 -36.11
CA ILE A 13 33.84 -31.02 -36.01
C ILE A 13 34.76 -29.82 -36.26
N ASN A 14 34.29 -28.94 -37.14
CA ASN A 14 35.01 -27.79 -37.66
C ASN A 14 35.12 -26.70 -36.57
N GLU A 15 36.30 -26.57 -35.97
CA GLU A 15 36.70 -25.42 -35.16
C GLU A 15 36.88 -24.21 -36.09
N ASN A 16 35.96 -23.24 -36.07
CA ASN A 16 36.20 -21.81 -36.39
C ASN A 16 34.90 -20.98 -36.33
N LEU A 17 34.41 -20.72 -35.13
CA LEU A 17 33.46 -19.60 -34.90
C LEU A 17 33.65 -18.87 -33.58
N PHE A 18 34.81 -19.02 -32.93
CA PHE A 18 35.24 -18.21 -31.81
C PHE A 18 36.58 -17.58 -32.16
N THR A 19 36.57 -16.28 -32.50
CA THR A 19 37.71 -15.35 -32.39
C THR A 19 37.26 -13.99 -32.92
N MET A 20 36.47 -13.26 -32.14
CA MET A 20 36.41 -11.79 -32.18
C MET A 20 35.72 -11.27 -30.92
N PHE A 21 36.35 -11.36 -29.75
CA PHE A 21 36.21 -10.36 -28.70
C PHE A 21 37.54 -10.26 -27.95
N ASP A 22 37.96 -9.02 -27.71
CA ASP A 22 39.25 -8.60 -27.18
C ASP A 22 39.28 -8.79 -25.65
N ASP A 23 40.12 -9.71 -25.16
CA ASP A 23 40.21 -10.11 -23.75
C ASP A 23 40.60 -8.96 -22.80
N SER A 24 41.04 -7.81 -23.33
CA SER A 24 41.34 -6.62 -22.52
C SER A 24 40.10 -5.79 -22.15
N LYS A 25 38.95 -6.00 -22.82
CA LYS A 25 37.65 -5.42 -22.41
C LYS A 25 36.86 -6.32 -21.46
N ILE A 26 37.24 -7.59 -21.34
CA ILE A 26 36.61 -8.56 -20.43
C ILE A 26 36.91 -8.22 -18.97
N LEU A 27 38.10 -7.67 -18.67
CA LEU A 27 38.49 -7.30 -17.30
C LEU A 27 37.80 -6.02 -16.79
N GLU A 28 37.48 -5.04 -17.65
CA GLU A 28 36.65 -3.88 -17.26
C GLU A 28 35.15 -4.26 -17.15
N GLN A 29 34.69 -5.28 -17.89
CA GLN A 29 33.36 -5.86 -17.73
C GLN A 29 33.25 -6.76 -16.48
N GLU A 30 34.31 -7.45 -16.07
CA GLU A 30 34.34 -8.23 -14.83
C GLU A 30 34.31 -7.36 -13.56
N GLU A 31 34.91 -6.16 -13.60
CA GLU A 31 34.90 -5.22 -12.46
C GLU A 31 33.53 -4.52 -12.32
N LEU A 32 32.86 -4.20 -13.43
CA LEU A 32 31.45 -3.74 -13.44
C LEU A 32 30.47 -4.87 -13.08
N CYS A 33 30.77 -6.11 -13.49
CA CYS A 33 30.06 -7.31 -13.03
C CYS A 33 30.20 -7.50 -11.51
N TYR A 34 31.31 -7.11 -10.89
CA TYR A 34 31.49 -7.24 -9.43
C TYR A 34 30.73 -6.16 -8.64
N GLU A 35 30.61 -4.94 -9.18
CA GLU A 35 29.84 -3.86 -8.55
C GLU A 35 28.32 -4.02 -8.75
N LEU A 36 27.87 -4.43 -9.94
CA LEU A 36 26.45 -4.71 -10.20
C LEU A 36 26.00 -6.09 -9.67
N ALA A 37 26.87 -7.10 -9.59
CA ALA A 37 26.53 -8.37 -8.90
C ALA A 37 26.50 -8.22 -7.37
N ASN A 38 27.27 -7.30 -6.78
CA ASN A 38 27.08 -6.96 -5.37
C ASN A 38 25.84 -6.08 -5.14
N GLN A 39 25.37 -5.36 -6.16
CA GLN A 39 24.13 -4.58 -6.09
C GLN A 39 22.86 -5.40 -6.45
N TYR A 40 22.97 -6.46 -7.26
CA TYR A 40 21.82 -7.20 -7.81
C TYR A 40 21.94 -8.74 -7.81
N SER A 41 23.03 -9.36 -7.33
CA SER A 41 23.21 -10.83 -7.35
C SER A 41 23.52 -11.47 -5.99
N ALA A 42 23.61 -10.69 -4.90
CA ALA A 42 23.74 -11.23 -3.54
C ALA A 42 22.42 -11.78 -2.95
N THR A 43 21.33 -11.84 -3.72
CA THR A 43 20.03 -12.38 -3.27
C THR A 43 19.49 -13.54 -4.11
N LEU A 44 20.34 -14.22 -4.87
CA LEU A 44 19.93 -15.44 -5.59
C LEU A 44 20.73 -16.70 -5.26
N THR A 45 21.58 -16.68 -4.24
CA THR A 45 22.03 -17.91 -3.57
C THR A 45 22.25 -17.70 -2.07
N SER A 46 21.33 -18.29 -1.29
CA SER A 46 21.36 -18.53 0.15
C SER A 46 21.19 -17.32 1.11
N LEU A 47 20.10 -17.41 1.89
CA LEU A 47 19.60 -16.58 3.01
C LEU A 47 18.61 -15.44 2.66
N ASP A 48 17.35 -15.71 3.05
CA ASP A 48 16.18 -14.84 3.26
C ASP A 48 15.70 -13.99 2.08
N GLN A 49 15.00 -14.64 1.14
CA GLN A 49 14.09 -13.98 0.20
C GLN A 49 13.05 -13.19 1.02
N GLU A 50 12.98 -11.86 0.85
CA GLU A 50 11.98 -11.04 1.52
C GLU A 50 10.59 -11.57 1.15
N SER A 51 9.77 -11.83 2.17
CA SER A 51 8.50 -12.51 1.98
C SER A 51 7.52 -11.62 1.20
N LEU A 52 6.66 -12.24 0.39
CA LEU A 52 5.76 -11.51 -0.50
C LEU A 52 4.83 -10.55 0.25
N ASP A 53 4.39 -10.92 1.45
CA ASP A 53 3.64 -10.06 2.37
C ASP A 53 4.42 -8.79 2.74
N GLN A 54 5.68 -8.89 3.11
CA GLN A 54 6.49 -7.71 3.44
C GLN A 54 6.70 -6.81 2.22
N THR A 55 6.89 -7.40 1.04
CA THR A 55 7.05 -6.65 -0.21
C THR A 55 5.75 -5.95 -0.63
N LEU A 56 4.61 -6.64 -0.45
CA LEU A 56 3.28 -6.06 -0.62
C LEU A 56 3.07 -4.89 0.34
N LEU A 57 3.46 -5.04 1.62
CA LEU A 57 3.37 -3.96 2.60
C LEU A 57 4.25 -2.76 2.18
N ASN A 58 5.47 -3.00 1.72
CA ASN A 58 6.37 -1.94 1.27
C ASN A 58 5.79 -1.20 0.05
N SER A 59 5.24 -1.92 -0.92
CA SER A 59 4.58 -1.34 -2.10
C SER A 59 3.33 -0.52 -1.74
N LEU A 60 2.52 -1.03 -0.80
CA LEU A 60 1.28 -0.42 -0.35
C LEU A 60 1.47 0.80 0.56
N PHE A 61 2.44 0.73 1.47
CA PHE A 61 2.52 1.61 2.64
C PHE A 61 3.82 2.40 2.74
N ASN A 62 4.69 2.40 1.70
CA ASN A 62 5.79 3.35 1.65
C ASN A 62 5.23 4.79 1.55
N SER A 63 5.27 5.50 2.67
CA SER A 63 4.65 6.82 2.86
C SER A 63 5.32 7.94 2.07
N THR A 64 6.52 7.72 1.52
CA THR A 64 7.29 8.75 0.82
C THR A 64 7.16 8.66 -0.70
N ASN A 65 6.97 7.45 -1.24
CA ASN A 65 6.76 7.21 -2.67
C ASN A 65 6.08 5.84 -2.86
N PRO A 66 4.73 5.77 -2.83
CA PRO A 66 4.05 4.53 -3.13
C PRO A 66 4.33 4.13 -4.58
N GLN A 67 4.57 2.85 -4.81
CA GLN A 67 4.94 2.31 -6.13
C GLN A 67 4.13 1.04 -6.40
N PRO A 68 3.71 0.79 -7.65
CA PRO A 68 3.09 -0.47 -8.02
C PRO A 68 4.04 -1.65 -7.81
N LEU A 69 3.49 -2.83 -7.56
CA LEU A 69 4.25 -4.06 -7.37
C LEU A 69 4.36 -4.81 -8.69
N VAL A 70 5.53 -5.33 -9.01
CA VAL A 70 5.74 -6.26 -10.13
C VAL A 70 6.19 -7.60 -9.58
N LEU A 71 5.49 -8.67 -9.95
CA LEU A 71 5.96 -10.03 -9.71
C LEU A 71 6.74 -10.50 -10.94
N TYR A 72 8.06 -10.71 -10.78
CA TYR A 72 8.91 -11.32 -11.79
C TYR A 72 9.01 -12.83 -11.57
N ILE A 73 8.32 -13.59 -12.40
CA ILE A 73 8.36 -15.06 -12.36
C ILE A 73 9.27 -15.54 -13.49
N HIS A 74 10.41 -16.09 -13.09
CA HIS A 74 11.43 -16.65 -13.99
C HIS A 74 11.18 -18.14 -14.20
N ASN A 75 11.50 -18.67 -15.37
CA ASN A 75 11.53 -20.12 -15.60
C ASN A 75 12.68 -20.47 -16.55
N ASP A 76 13.66 -21.22 -16.04
CA ASP A 76 14.87 -21.63 -16.76
C ASP A 76 14.60 -22.53 -17.97
N GLN A 77 13.42 -23.18 -18.04
CA GLN A 77 13.04 -24.03 -19.18
C GLN A 77 12.54 -23.23 -20.39
N SER A 78 12.25 -21.94 -20.21
CA SER A 78 11.85 -21.06 -21.29
C SER A 78 13.07 -20.44 -21.97
N ILE A 79 13.23 -20.69 -23.26
CA ILE A 79 14.27 -20.04 -24.09
C ILE A 79 14.04 -18.53 -24.13
N ALA A 80 12.78 -18.09 -24.12
CA ALA A 80 12.43 -16.67 -24.11
C ALA A 80 12.95 -15.97 -22.86
N THR A 81 13.20 -16.69 -21.75
CA THR A 81 13.70 -16.07 -20.53
C THR A 81 15.08 -15.48 -20.65
N GLN A 82 16.01 -16.22 -21.25
CA GLN A 82 17.35 -15.69 -21.45
C GLN A 82 17.34 -14.50 -22.41
N ILE A 83 16.60 -14.63 -23.52
CA ILE A 83 16.50 -13.58 -24.55
C ILE A 83 15.86 -12.33 -23.97
N PHE A 84 14.75 -12.45 -23.24
CA PHE A 84 14.04 -11.33 -22.63
C PHE A 84 14.92 -10.61 -21.61
N ASN A 85 15.67 -11.34 -20.79
CA ASN A 85 16.55 -10.72 -19.82
C ASN A 85 17.64 -9.87 -20.51
N GLU A 86 18.30 -10.44 -21.52
CA GLU A 86 19.38 -9.77 -22.26
C GLU A 86 18.89 -8.59 -23.12
N THR A 87 17.74 -8.73 -23.77
CA THR A 87 17.26 -7.76 -24.77
C THR A 87 16.24 -6.76 -24.25
N VAL A 88 15.55 -7.08 -23.14
CA VAL A 88 14.47 -6.25 -22.59
C VAL A 88 14.79 -5.85 -21.17
N LEU A 89 14.88 -6.79 -20.23
CA LEU A 89 14.99 -6.48 -18.80
C LEU A 89 16.26 -5.70 -18.45
N TRP A 90 17.38 -6.04 -19.08
CA TRP A 90 18.67 -5.39 -18.90
C TRP A 90 18.94 -4.23 -19.86
N SER A 91 17.93 -3.85 -20.67
CA SER A 91 18.02 -2.60 -21.43
C SER A 91 18.05 -1.42 -20.47
N GLU A 92 18.79 -0.37 -20.83
CA GLU A 92 18.88 0.85 -20.01
C GLU A 92 17.49 1.48 -19.80
N SER A 93 16.64 1.46 -20.83
CA SER A 93 15.27 1.98 -20.80
C SER A 93 14.42 1.25 -19.76
N VAL A 94 14.26 -0.06 -19.91
CA VAL A 94 13.35 -0.86 -19.07
C VAL A 94 13.91 -1.05 -17.67
N GLY A 95 15.19 -1.41 -17.54
CA GLY A 95 15.80 -1.70 -16.24
C GLY A 95 15.80 -0.48 -15.31
N THR A 96 16.18 0.69 -15.84
CA THR A 96 16.20 1.94 -15.05
C THR A 96 14.79 2.37 -14.66
N TYR A 97 13.83 2.28 -15.59
CA TYR A 97 12.46 2.67 -15.29
C TYR A 97 11.78 1.73 -14.30
N LEU A 98 11.94 0.41 -14.48
CA LEU A 98 11.36 -0.60 -13.60
C LEU A 98 11.86 -0.42 -12.17
N THR A 99 13.16 -0.27 -11.97
CA THR A 99 13.76 -0.09 -10.64
C THR A 99 13.41 1.26 -10.00
N ALA A 100 13.21 2.31 -10.80
CA ALA A 100 12.87 3.63 -10.29
C ALA A 100 11.39 3.79 -9.96
N GLN A 101 10.48 3.06 -10.63
CA GLN A 101 9.04 3.29 -10.55
C GLN A 101 8.24 2.17 -9.87
N PHE A 102 8.83 0.98 -9.68
CA PHE A 102 8.13 -0.19 -9.16
C PHE A 102 8.86 -0.83 -7.99
N VAL A 103 8.10 -1.50 -7.12
CA VAL A 103 8.65 -2.50 -6.20
C VAL A 103 8.67 -3.84 -6.93
N LEU A 104 9.80 -4.54 -6.89
CA LEU A 104 9.97 -5.82 -7.58
C LEU A 104 9.99 -6.97 -6.56
N TRP A 105 9.19 -8.00 -6.79
CA TRP A 105 9.31 -9.29 -6.12
C TRP A 105 9.59 -10.38 -7.15
N SER A 106 10.61 -11.20 -6.93
CA SER A 106 11.05 -12.21 -7.89
C SER A 106 10.92 -13.63 -7.37
N TRP A 107 10.64 -14.58 -8.27
CA TRP A 107 10.64 -16.02 -7.98
C TRP A 107 11.20 -16.82 -9.15
N ASN A 108 12.12 -17.76 -8.89
CA ASN A 108 12.56 -18.74 -9.89
C ASN A 108 11.68 -19.99 -9.84
N LEU A 109 10.85 -20.17 -10.86
CA LEU A 109 9.88 -21.25 -10.97
C LEU A 109 10.52 -22.54 -11.47
N THR A 110 10.40 -23.58 -10.65
CA THR A 110 10.74 -24.97 -11.01
C THR A 110 9.50 -25.86 -10.86
N LYS A 111 9.59 -27.10 -11.33
CA LYS A 111 8.49 -28.07 -11.16
C LYS A 111 8.23 -28.39 -9.68
N GLU A 112 9.28 -28.35 -8.86
CA GLU A 112 9.25 -28.70 -7.44
C GLU A 112 8.61 -27.60 -6.59
N ASN A 113 8.83 -26.32 -6.93
CA ASN A 113 8.35 -25.18 -6.14
C ASN A 113 7.07 -24.53 -6.68
N TYR A 114 6.49 -25.07 -7.77
CA TYR A 114 5.27 -24.57 -8.40
C TYR A 114 4.09 -24.39 -7.43
N HIS A 115 3.81 -25.40 -6.61
CA HIS A 115 2.70 -25.35 -5.65
C HIS A 115 2.95 -24.35 -4.51
N GLU A 116 4.22 -24.15 -4.13
CA GLU A 116 4.61 -23.17 -3.11
C GLU A 116 4.40 -21.74 -3.62
N LEU A 117 4.81 -21.46 -4.86
CA LEU A 117 4.55 -20.18 -5.51
C LEU A 117 3.04 -19.91 -5.60
N LEU A 118 2.26 -20.86 -6.12
CA LEU A 118 0.80 -20.69 -6.24
C LEU A 118 0.14 -20.44 -4.88
N THR A 119 0.51 -21.20 -3.85
CA THR A 119 -0.03 -21.00 -2.50
C THR A 119 0.32 -19.61 -1.98
N THR A 120 1.56 -19.16 -2.17
CA THR A 120 2.05 -17.86 -1.71
C THR A 120 1.33 -16.71 -2.40
N VAL A 121 1.21 -16.76 -3.72
CA VAL A 121 0.55 -15.74 -4.54
C VAL A 121 -0.96 -15.68 -4.25
N VAL A 122 -1.64 -16.82 -4.21
CA VAL A 122 -3.08 -16.86 -3.93
C VAL A 122 -3.39 -16.34 -2.52
N THR A 123 -2.56 -16.69 -1.54
CA THR A 123 -2.77 -16.27 -0.14
C THR A 123 -2.58 -14.76 0.05
N HIS A 124 -1.58 -14.16 -0.59
CA HIS A 124 -1.19 -12.78 -0.30
C HIS A 124 -1.66 -11.75 -1.34
N VAL A 125 -1.87 -12.20 -2.59
CA VAL A 125 -2.19 -11.32 -3.72
C VAL A 125 -3.61 -11.58 -4.22
N GLY A 126 -3.99 -12.85 -4.38
CA GLY A 126 -5.34 -13.27 -4.74
C GLY A 126 -5.40 -14.35 -5.83
N GLU A 127 -6.58 -14.94 -6.00
CA GLU A 127 -6.83 -16.05 -6.94
C GLU A 127 -6.59 -15.68 -8.41
N GLU A 128 -6.85 -14.41 -8.79
CA GLU A 128 -6.66 -13.92 -10.16
C GLU A 128 -5.22 -14.08 -10.64
N VAL A 129 -4.24 -13.73 -9.79
CA VAL A 129 -2.81 -13.86 -10.11
C VAL A 129 -2.39 -15.32 -10.16
N GLY A 130 -2.94 -16.15 -9.28
CA GLY A 130 -2.75 -17.60 -9.33
C GLY A 130 -3.22 -18.20 -10.66
N ALA A 131 -4.39 -17.77 -11.15
CA ALA A 131 -4.94 -18.23 -12.44
C ALA A 131 -4.08 -17.78 -13.64
N VAL A 132 -3.46 -16.60 -13.59
CA VAL A 132 -2.50 -16.15 -14.61
C VAL A 132 -1.30 -17.09 -14.68
N ILE A 133 -0.70 -17.42 -13.53
CA ILE A 133 0.46 -18.33 -13.47
C ILE A 133 0.06 -19.74 -13.94
N ASP A 134 -1.09 -20.24 -13.50
CA ASP A 134 -1.57 -21.60 -13.82
C ASP A 134 -1.96 -21.78 -15.30
N SER A 135 -2.39 -20.72 -15.96
CA SER A 135 -2.74 -20.72 -17.39
C SER A 135 -1.58 -20.37 -18.32
N SER A 136 -0.43 -19.94 -17.80
CA SER A 136 0.72 -19.51 -18.59
C SER A 136 1.52 -20.70 -19.14
N LEU A 137 1.89 -20.64 -20.43
CA LEU A 137 2.72 -21.66 -21.07
C LEU A 137 4.20 -21.43 -20.76
N ILE A 138 5.00 -22.49 -20.77
CA ILE A 138 6.45 -22.38 -20.50
C ILE A 138 7.11 -21.36 -21.43
N GLU A 139 6.72 -21.32 -22.71
CA GLU A 139 7.29 -20.41 -23.72
C GLU A 139 6.99 -18.92 -23.49
N THR A 140 6.01 -18.58 -22.64
CA THR A 140 5.68 -17.17 -22.35
C THR A 140 6.50 -16.60 -21.20
N TYR A 141 7.31 -17.41 -20.50
CA TYR A 141 8.15 -16.94 -19.40
C TYR A 141 9.38 -16.17 -19.89
N PRO A 142 9.87 -15.17 -19.12
CA PRO A 142 9.40 -14.77 -17.79
C PRO A 142 8.09 -14.02 -17.86
N LEU A 143 7.41 -13.94 -16.73
CA LEU A 143 6.23 -13.10 -16.55
C LEU A 143 6.60 -11.94 -15.64
N LEU A 144 6.31 -10.72 -16.05
CA LEU A 144 6.22 -9.57 -15.16
C LEU A 144 4.73 -9.26 -14.99
N ILE A 145 4.17 -9.66 -13.86
CA ILE A 145 2.76 -9.40 -13.53
C ILE A 145 2.73 -8.09 -12.76
N CYS A 146 2.22 -7.04 -13.40
CA CYS A 146 2.17 -5.70 -12.82
C CYS A 146 0.85 -5.52 -12.06
N LEU A 147 0.98 -5.25 -10.76
CA LEU A 147 -0.11 -5.17 -9.81
C LEU A 147 -0.31 -3.73 -9.33
N ILE A 148 -1.57 -3.31 -9.32
CA ILE A 148 -1.98 -2.04 -8.73
C ILE A 148 -2.94 -2.27 -7.57
N PHE A 149 -2.97 -1.32 -6.65
CA PHE A 149 -3.87 -1.34 -5.50
C PHE A 149 -4.94 -0.28 -5.67
N ASP A 150 -6.08 -0.67 -6.20
CA ASP A 150 -7.19 0.24 -6.48
C ASP A 150 -8.33 0.00 -5.50
N ARG A 151 -8.74 1.06 -4.77
CA ARG A 151 -9.86 1.05 -3.81
C ARG A 151 -9.84 -0.11 -2.80
N GLY A 152 -8.66 -0.58 -2.42
CA GLY A 152 -8.50 -1.64 -1.42
C GLY A 152 -8.40 -3.05 -1.98
N VAL A 153 -8.38 -3.19 -3.30
CA VAL A 153 -8.30 -4.48 -3.98
C VAL A 153 -7.03 -4.49 -4.83
N ILE A 154 -6.31 -5.61 -4.79
CA ILE A 154 -5.17 -5.87 -5.67
C ILE A 154 -5.74 -6.24 -7.04
N LYS A 155 -5.28 -5.58 -8.10
CA LYS A 155 -5.67 -5.87 -9.48
C LYS A 155 -4.44 -6.16 -10.32
N VAL A 156 -4.58 -7.08 -11.26
CA VAL A 156 -3.62 -7.26 -12.35
C VAL A 156 -3.89 -6.19 -13.40
N GLU A 157 -2.96 -5.24 -13.54
CA GLU A 157 -3.10 -4.17 -14.53
C GLU A 157 -2.55 -4.60 -15.89
N SER A 158 -1.37 -5.22 -15.91
CA SER A 158 -0.75 -5.72 -17.13
C SER A 158 0.12 -6.94 -16.86
N ILE A 159 0.37 -7.73 -17.91
CA ILE A 159 1.24 -8.91 -17.88
C ILE A 159 2.21 -8.77 -19.05
N ILE A 160 3.51 -8.66 -18.74
CA ILE A 160 4.57 -8.65 -19.75
C ILE A 160 5.16 -10.05 -19.84
N GLN A 161 5.15 -10.61 -21.03
CA GLN A 161 5.63 -11.97 -21.31
C GLN A 161 7.02 -11.94 -21.95
N GLY A 162 7.77 -13.03 -21.81
CA GLY A 162 9.13 -13.18 -22.33
C GLY A 162 9.25 -13.06 -23.85
N THR A 163 8.14 -13.18 -24.58
CA THR A 163 8.09 -13.05 -26.04
C THR A 163 7.93 -11.60 -26.53
N MET A 164 7.71 -10.65 -25.61
CA MET A 164 7.49 -9.24 -25.94
C MET A 164 8.80 -8.52 -26.20
N SER A 165 8.76 -7.52 -27.07
CA SER A 165 9.89 -6.63 -27.37
C SER A 165 10.08 -5.56 -26.27
N GLU A 166 11.25 -4.91 -26.28
CA GLU A 166 11.57 -3.81 -25.35
C GLU A 166 10.50 -2.70 -25.39
N SER A 167 10.08 -2.30 -26.60
CA SER A 167 9.09 -1.24 -26.77
C SER A 167 7.71 -1.61 -26.21
N GLU A 168 7.29 -2.87 -26.35
CA GLU A 168 6.00 -3.34 -25.83
C GLU A 168 6.04 -3.44 -24.30
N ALA A 169 7.10 -4.02 -23.75
CA ALA A 169 7.32 -4.11 -22.31
C ALA A 169 7.37 -2.72 -21.67
N PHE A 170 8.13 -1.79 -22.26
CA PHE A 170 8.23 -0.43 -21.76
C PHE A 170 6.88 0.30 -21.80
N SER A 171 6.11 0.14 -22.89
CA SER A 171 4.78 0.76 -23.00
C SER A 171 3.83 0.28 -21.90
N LEU A 172 3.79 -1.03 -21.62
CA LEU A 172 2.95 -1.59 -20.54
C LEU A 172 3.39 -1.12 -19.15
N LEU A 173 4.69 -0.91 -18.92
CA LEU A 173 5.18 -0.34 -17.66
C LEU A 173 4.76 1.13 -17.52
N ILE A 174 4.79 1.93 -18.58
CA ILE A 174 4.25 3.30 -18.56
C ILE A 174 2.75 3.26 -18.24
N GLU A 175 1.98 2.48 -18.99
CA GLU A 175 0.53 2.37 -18.80
C GLU A 175 0.16 1.93 -17.38
N THR A 176 0.89 0.96 -16.82
CA THR A 176 0.63 0.50 -15.45
C THR A 176 0.98 1.58 -14.42
N ARG A 177 2.05 2.35 -14.64
CA ARG A 177 2.40 3.45 -13.74
C ARG A 177 1.36 4.57 -13.82
N ASP A 178 0.90 4.90 -15.01
CA ASP A 178 -0.15 5.90 -15.23
C ASP A 178 -1.46 5.44 -14.59
N ALA A 179 -1.86 4.18 -14.77
CA ALA A 179 -3.04 3.59 -14.14
C ALA A 179 -2.92 3.62 -12.61
N PHE A 180 -1.76 3.25 -12.08
CA PHE A 180 -1.45 3.35 -10.67
C PHE A 180 -1.60 4.81 -10.19
N ASP A 181 -0.98 5.79 -10.84
CA ASP A 181 -1.07 7.19 -10.41
C ASP A 181 -2.51 7.74 -10.54
N SER A 182 -3.25 7.31 -11.56
CA SER A 182 -4.66 7.67 -11.78
C SER A 182 -5.64 7.05 -10.78
N ARG A 183 -5.24 6.03 -9.99
CA ARG A 183 -6.07 5.50 -8.89
C ARG A 183 -6.37 6.56 -7.82
N PHE A 184 -5.55 7.60 -7.78
CA PHE A 184 -5.73 8.79 -6.96
C PHE A 184 -6.53 9.90 -7.65
N ASP A 185 -6.73 9.80 -8.96
CA ASP A 185 -7.56 10.72 -9.72
C ASP A 185 -9.03 10.34 -9.53
N LEU A 186 -9.68 11.10 -8.64
CA LEU A 186 -11.12 11.12 -8.53
C LEU A 186 -11.71 11.57 -9.88
N PRO A 187 -12.96 11.15 -10.23
CA PRO A 187 -13.71 11.84 -11.26
C PRO A 187 -13.66 13.35 -10.99
N ASP A 188 -13.60 14.18 -12.03
CA ASP A 188 -13.54 15.63 -11.91
C ASP A 188 -14.62 16.13 -10.93
N THR A 189 -14.16 16.44 -9.71
CA THR A 189 -14.99 16.87 -8.58
C THR A 189 -14.84 18.36 -8.36
N THR A 190 -14.18 19.10 -9.28
CA THR A 190 -14.12 20.56 -9.22
C THR A 190 -15.51 21.20 -9.23
N GLY A 191 -16.54 20.46 -9.67
CA GLY A 191 -17.97 20.82 -9.54
C GLY A 191 -18.72 20.21 -8.33
N LEU A 192 -18.14 19.26 -7.58
CA LEU A 192 -18.76 18.69 -6.39
C LEU A 192 -18.43 19.56 -5.18
N SER A 193 -19.41 20.35 -4.75
CA SER A 193 -19.31 21.09 -3.50
C SER A 193 -19.24 20.09 -2.33
N LEU A 194 -18.12 20.06 -1.61
CA LEU A 194 -17.90 19.35 -0.32
C LEU A 194 -19.03 19.59 0.71
N THR A 195 -19.87 20.60 0.45
CA THR A 195 -21.03 21.03 1.22
C THR A 195 -22.28 20.15 1.05
N THR A 196 -22.26 19.14 0.17
CA THR A 196 -23.47 18.36 -0.18
C THR A 196 -23.51 16.94 0.39
N ILE A 197 -22.48 16.51 1.13
CA ILE A 197 -22.43 15.16 1.69
C ILE A 197 -23.34 15.08 2.93
N SER A 198 -24.65 14.94 2.70
CA SER A 198 -25.61 14.62 3.78
C SER A 198 -25.64 13.12 4.11
N THR A 199 -25.15 12.29 3.19
CA THR A 199 -25.02 10.84 3.31
C THR A 199 -23.80 10.42 2.50
N GLU A 200 -22.66 10.28 3.17
CA GLU A 200 -21.52 9.66 2.52
C GLU A 200 -21.85 8.18 2.26
N ASN A 201 -21.79 7.73 1.02
CA ASN A 201 -21.77 6.29 0.69
C ASN A 201 -20.41 5.73 1.11
N TRP A 202 -20.17 5.67 2.42
CA TRP A 202 -18.94 5.19 3.02
C TRP A 202 -19.01 3.68 3.17
N SER A 203 -18.00 2.99 2.66
CA SER A 203 -17.82 1.55 2.80
C SER A 203 -16.33 1.26 2.82
N VAL A 204 -15.89 0.58 3.87
CA VAL A 204 -14.52 0.11 4.05
C VAL A 204 -14.58 -1.28 4.69
N PRO A 205 -13.58 -2.16 4.47
CA PRO A 205 -13.43 -3.36 5.28
C PRO A 205 -13.21 -2.99 6.75
N ALA A 206 -13.46 -3.94 7.64
CA ALA A 206 -13.19 -3.78 9.06
C ALA A 206 -11.71 -3.53 9.31
N SER A 207 -11.41 -2.60 10.22
CA SER A 207 -10.03 -2.26 10.56
C SER A 207 -9.37 -3.39 11.35
N VAL A 208 -8.10 -3.66 11.05
CA VAL A 208 -7.29 -4.63 11.79
C VAL A 208 -6.64 -3.92 12.97
N LEU A 209 -6.70 -4.53 14.16
CA LEU A 209 -6.12 -3.98 15.37
C LEU A 209 -4.87 -4.76 15.77
N THR A 210 -3.74 -4.05 15.83
CA THR A 210 -2.46 -4.62 16.26
C THR A 210 -2.12 -4.04 17.62
N LYS A 211 -2.02 -4.89 18.65
CA LYS A 211 -1.65 -4.43 20.00
C LYS A 211 -0.21 -3.92 20.00
N VAL A 212 -0.02 -2.68 20.45
CA VAL A 212 1.28 -2.03 20.52
C VAL A 212 2.03 -2.54 21.75
N ASN A 213 3.28 -2.96 21.56
CA ASN A 213 4.14 -3.42 22.65
C ASN A 213 4.43 -2.26 23.63
N THR A 214 4.17 -2.47 24.92
CA THR A 214 4.34 -1.48 26.00
C THR A 214 5.77 -0.96 26.16
N GLU A 215 6.77 -1.73 25.76
CA GLU A 215 8.18 -1.35 25.84
C GLU A 215 8.68 -0.58 24.60
N SER A 216 7.86 -0.51 23.55
CA SER A 216 8.21 0.12 22.28
C SER A 216 8.32 1.65 22.38
N GLY A 217 9.09 2.24 21.47
CA GLY A 217 9.13 3.69 21.31
C GLY A 217 7.78 4.27 20.86
N GLU A 218 7.01 3.51 20.07
CA GLU A 218 5.66 3.88 19.64
C GLU A 218 4.71 4.04 20.82
N PHE A 219 4.65 3.05 21.72
CA PHE A 219 3.82 3.14 22.93
C PHE A 219 4.17 4.37 23.77
N ARG A 220 5.47 4.62 24.01
CA ARG A 220 5.91 5.79 24.79
C ARG A 220 5.47 7.11 24.17
N ARG A 221 5.55 7.25 22.84
CA ARG A 221 5.10 8.46 22.12
C ARG A 221 3.60 8.65 22.26
N VAL A 222 2.81 7.63 21.93
CA VAL A 222 1.33 7.71 21.98
C VAL A 222 0.85 7.94 23.42
N ALA A 223 1.47 7.30 24.40
CA ALA A 223 1.14 7.51 25.81
C ALA A 223 1.50 8.92 26.31
N ALA A 224 2.59 9.51 25.81
CA ALA A 224 2.94 10.89 26.09
C ALA A 224 1.90 11.86 25.48
N ASP A 225 1.53 11.66 24.22
CA ASP A 225 0.51 12.50 23.56
C ASP A 225 -0.87 12.38 24.20
N PHE A 226 -1.20 11.23 24.80
CA PHE A 226 -2.48 10.97 25.45
C PHE A 226 -2.60 11.51 26.89
N ASP A 227 -1.58 11.29 27.73
CA ASP A 227 -1.61 11.58 29.17
C ASP A 227 -0.20 11.77 29.77
N ASP A 228 0.72 12.40 29.03
CA ASP A 228 2.10 12.74 29.45
C ASP A 228 2.88 11.58 30.11
N GLY A 229 2.61 10.31 29.75
CA GLY A 229 3.40 9.15 30.21
C GLY A 229 2.77 8.22 31.26
N ALA A 230 1.44 8.32 31.48
CA ALA A 230 0.49 7.27 31.87
C ALA A 230 0.69 6.42 33.16
N SER A 231 -0.27 6.57 34.09
CA SER A 231 -0.68 5.53 35.07
C SER A 231 -2.05 4.89 34.75
N SER A 232 -2.78 5.42 33.75
CA SER A 232 -4.19 5.14 33.47
C SER A 232 -4.43 4.27 32.22
N ILE A 233 -3.44 4.16 31.32
CA ILE A 233 -3.55 3.39 30.07
C ILE A 233 -3.48 1.89 30.36
N VAL A 234 -4.45 1.14 29.82
CA VAL A 234 -4.52 -0.32 29.89
C VAL A 234 -3.82 -0.93 28.67
N GLU A 235 -4.14 -0.43 27.47
CA GLU A 235 -3.55 -0.90 26.22
C GLU A 235 -3.74 0.10 25.08
N ILE A 236 -2.85 0.00 24.09
CA ILE A 236 -2.90 0.78 22.85
C ILE A 236 -2.92 -0.22 21.70
N HIS A 237 -3.86 -0.04 20.77
CA HIS A 237 -3.89 -0.76 19.50
C HIS A 237 -3.64 0.21 18.36
N ARG A 238 -2.71 -0.14 17.47
CA ARG A 238 -2.59 0.50 16.16
C ARG A 238 -3.72 0.02 15.27
N ILE A 239 -4.29 0.94 14.51
CA ILE A 239 -5.42 0.69 13.61
C ILE A 239 -4.88 0.65 12.18
N ASP A 240 -5.00 -0.51 11.54
CA ASP A 240 -4.57 -0.72 10.16
C ASP A 240 -5.81 -0.86 9.25
N ASN A 241 -6.04 0.11 8.36
CA ASN A 241 -7.11 0.07 7.36
C ASN A 241 -6.68 0.79 6.06
N THR A 242 -6.19 0.01 5.10
CA THR A 242 -5.64 0.51 3.83
C THR A 242 -6.65 1.32 3.02
N VAL A 243 -7.90 0.87 2.96
CA VAL A 243 -8.94 1.53 2.16
C VAL A 243 -9.27 2.89 2.75
N TRP A 244 -9.38 2.96 4.07
CA TRP A 244 -9.60 4.22 4.77
C TRP A 244 -8.42 5.17 4.60
N LEU A 245 -7.19 4.67 4.75
CA LEU A 245 -5.95 5.44 4.52
C LEU A 245 -5.90 6.03 3.10
N MET A 246 -6.20 5.24 2.07
CA MET A 246 -6.20 5.74 0.69
C MET A 246 -7.24 6.82 0.46
N GLN A 247 -8.47 6.64 0.97
CA GLN A 247 -9.52 7.65 0.88
C GLN A 247 -9.13 8.95 1.61
N TYR A 248 -8.46 8.82 2.75
CA TYR A 248 -7.92 9.93 3.52
C TYR A 248 -6.83 10.70 2.77
N LEU A 249 -5.81 10.00 2.25
CA LEU A 249 -4.71 10.62 1.51
C LEU A 249 -5.20 11.34 0.24
N ASN A 250 -6.20 10.76 -0.44
CA ASN A 250 -6.86 11.42 -1.59
C ASN A 250 -7.50 12.75 -1.19
N GLN A 251 -8.27 12.74 -0.10
CA GLN A 251 -8.90 13.96 0.41
C GLN A 251 -7.85 14.99 0.85
N LYS A 252 -6.75 14.54 1.45
CA LYS A 252 -5.63 15.40 1.83
C LYS A 252 -5.05 16.11 0.61
N LYS A 253 -4.70 15.38 -0.45
CA LYS A 253 -4.18 15.93 -1.71
C LYS A 253 -5.11 16.97 -2.33
N MET A 254 -6.43 16.73 -2.31
CA MET A 254 -7.42 17.69 -2.79
C MET A 254 -7.43 19.00 -1.99
N ILE A 255 -7.34 18.90 -0.66
CA ILE A 255 -7.31 20.06 0.22
C ILE A 255 -6.01 20.84 0.01
N ASP A 256 -4.87 20.16 0.04
CA ASP A 256 -3.54 20.76 -0.11
C ASP A 256 -3.42 21.51 -1.44
N ASN A 257 -3.87 20.91 -2.55
CA ASN A 257 -3.89 21.56 -3.87
C ASN A 257 -4.73 22.85 -3.91
N ARG A 258 -5.76 22.95 -3.07
CA ARG A 258 -6.68 24.09 -3.07
C ARG A 258 -6.21 25.23 -2.16
N ILE A 259 -5.59 24.92 -1.02
CA ILE A 259 -5.29 25.91 0.01
C ILE A 259 -3.80 26.10 0.30
N GLY A 260 -2.93 25.29 -0.29
CA GLY A 260 -1.49 25.28 -0.02
C GLY A 260 -1.11 24.39 1.16
N ASP A 261 0.17 24.05 1.25
CA ASP A 261 0.70 22.93 2.04
C ASP A 261 0.86 23.19 3.57
N ASP A 262 0.08 24.11 4.14
CA ASP A 262 0.30 24.59 5.51
C ASP A 262 -0.78 24.14 6.51
N ALA A 263 -0.35 23.34 7.51
CA ALA A 263 -1.03 23.04 8.78
C ALA A 263 -2.51 22.61 8.72
N THR A 264 -2.90 21.89 7.67
CA THR A 264 -4.29 21.44 7.44
C THR A 264 -4.65 20.16 8.18
N GLU A 265 -3.66 19.43 8.70
CA GLU A 265 -3.81 18.16 9.42
C GLU A 265 -3.51 18.32 10.91
N LYS A 266 -4.31 17.70 11.76
CA LYS A 266 -4.07 17.63 13.21
C LYS A 266 -4.26 16.23 13.76
N LEU A 267 -3.42 15.85 14.70
CA LEU A 267 -3.65 14.69 15.56
C LEU A 267 -4.62 15.10 16.67
N LEU A 268 -5.79 14.47 16.72
CA LEU A 268 -6.89 14.82 17.63
C LEU A 268 -7.55 13.58 18.24
N PHE A 269 -8.27 13.79 19.32
CA PHE A 269 -8.99 12.74 20.05
C PHE A 269 -10.49 12.75 19.75
N HIS A 270 -11.06 11.57 19.57
CA HIS A 270 -12.50 11.33 19.49
C HIS A 270 -12.94 10.38 20.60
N GLY A 271 -13.69 10.92 21.57
CA GLY A 271 -14.31 10.13 22.63
C GLY A 271 -15.68 9.62 22.22
N CYS A 272 -15.92 8.34 22.45
CA CYS A 272 -17.19 7.69 22.16
C CYS A 272 -17.48 6.58 23.18
N PRO A 273 -18.74 6.11 23.30
CA PRO A 273 -19.05 4.97 24.15
C PRO A 273 -18.22 3.74 23.75
N TYR A 274 -17.81 2.93 24.73
CA TYR A 274 -16.90 1.80 24.54
C TYR A 274 -17.21 0.92 23.32
N ALA A 275 -18.47 0.48 23.18
CA ALA A 275 -18.93 -0.35 22.06
C ALA A 275 -19.03 0.40 20.72
N SER A 276 -19.15 1.74 20.74
CA SER A 276 -19.19 2.54 19.51
C SER A 276 -17.83 2.64 18.83
N ALA A 277 -16.73 2.52 19.56
CA ALA A 277 -15.39 2.49 18.97
C ALA A 277 -15.26 1.36 17.95
N GLU A 278 -15.72 0.15 18.29
CA GLU A 278 -15.70 -1.00 17.39
C GLU A 278 -16.61 -0.79 16.16
N GLN A 279 -17.79 -0.20 16.34
CA GLN A 279 -18.65 0.14 15.20
C GLN A 279 -17.98 1.09 14.22
N ILE A 280 -17.27 2.11 14.74
CA ILE A 280 -16.53 3.08 13.92
C ILE A 280 -15.41 2.37 13.16
N LEU A 281 -14.66 1.50 13.82
CA LEU A 281 -13.54 0.77 13.20
C LEU A 281 -14.00 -0.24 12.14
N ASN A 282 -15.24 -0.72 12.24
CA ASN A 282 -15.81 -1.66 11.29
C ASN A 282 -16.52 -0.99 10.10
N ASN A 283 -17.11 0.19 10.29
CA ASN A 283 -18.04 0.78 9.31
C ASN A 283 -17.83 2.27 9.05
N GLY A 284 -16.85 2.91 9.66
CA GLY A 284 -16.73 4.37 9.66
C GLY A 284 -17.60 5.08 10.70
N PHE A 285 -17.38 6.38 10.80
CA PHE A 285 -18.24 7.31 11.52
C PHE A 285 -19.59 7.44 10.79
N ASP A 286 -20.67 7.24 11.54
CA ASP A 286 -22.03 7.19 11.00
C ASP A 286 -22.79 8.50 11.21
N HIS A 287 -23.15 9.16 10.12
CA HIS A 287 -23.93 10.40 10.13
C HIS A 287 -25.32 10.25 10.79
N LEU A 288 -25.92 9.06 10.74
CA LEU A 288 -27.22 8.78 11.35
C LEU A 288 -27.16 8.74 12.88
N ARG A 289 -25.96 8.64 13.45
CA ARG A 289 -25.73 8.60 14.91
C ARG A 289 -25.36 9.98 15.48
N ILE A 290 -25.21 10.99 14.62
CA ILE A 290 -24.93 12.38 15.03
C ILE A 290 -26.13 12.95 15.82
N GLY A 291 -25.84 13.71 16.87
CA GLY A 291 -26.86 14.36 17.71
C GLY A 291 -27.13 13.68 19.05
N ARG A 292 -26.62 12.46 19.28
CA ARG A 292 -26.76 11.78 20.58
C ARG A 292 -25.95 12.44 21.70
N ASN A 293 -24.84 13.12 21.34
CA ASN A 293 -23.88 13.71 22.29
C ASN A 293 -23.74 15.25 22.13
N GLY A 294 -24.66 15.89 21.40
CA GLY A 294 -24.67 17.35 21.16
C GLY A 294 -24.21 17.75 19.75
N THR A 295 -24.86 18.77 19.20
CA THR A 295 -24.63 19.30 17.83
C THR A 295 -24.33 20.80 17.83
N TYR A 296 -23.81 21.33 18.94
CA TYR A 296 -23.71 22.78 19.18
C TYR A 296 -22.91 23.54 18.11
N TYR A 297 -21.96 22.88 17.45
CA TYR A 297 -21.11 23.46 16.41
C TYR A 297 -21.32 22.81 15.02
N GLY A 298 -22.41 22.07 14.86
CA GLY A 298 -22.81 21.39 13.63
C GLY A 298 -23.11 19.91 13.80
N HIS A 299 -23.73 19.30 12.80
CA HIS A 299 -24.01 17.88 12.73
C HIS A 299 -22.89 17.15 11.98
N GLY A 300 -21.71 17.11 12.59
CA GLY A 300 -20.55 16.37 12.09
C GLY A 300 -19.93 15.48 13.17
N PHE A 301 -18.72 15.02 12.89
CA PHE A 301 -17.88 14.22 13.77
C PHE A 301 -16.97 15.16 14.57
N TYR A 302 -16.99 15.03 15.90
CA TYR A 302 -16.32 15.96 16.81
C TYR A 302 -14.97 15.42 17.26
N PHE A 303 -13.95 16.28 17.23
CA PHE A 303 -12.58 15.99 17.60
C PHE A 303 -12.02 17.12 18.47
N SER A 304 -11.03 16.82 19.30
CA SER A 304 -10.38 17.82 20.16
C SER A 304 -8.90 17.49 20.32
N ALA A 305 -8.06 18.52 20.38
CA ALA A 305 -6.65 18.36 20.77
C ALA A 305 -6.51 17.99 22.26
N SER A 306 -7.51 18.34 23.07
CA SER A 306 -7.55 17.97 24.47
C SER A 306 -8.28 16.64 24.66
N ARG A 307 -7.54 15.62 25.08
CA ARG A 307 -8.07 14.33 25.56
C ARG A 307 -9.16 14.52 26.62
N ILE A 308 -9.00 15.49 27.52
CA ILE A 308 -9.97 15.79 28.60
C ILE A 308 -11.33 16.20 28.05
N VAL A 309 -11.34 16.99 26.98
CA VAL A 309 -12.59 17.40 26.32
C VAL A 309 -13.31 16.19 25.73
N SER A 310 -12.57 15.30 25.05
CA SER A 310 -13.11 14.11 24.39
C SER A 310 -13.56 13.02 25.37
N ASP A 311 -12.88 12.87 26.51
CA ASP A 311 -13.20 11.90 27.57
C ASP A 311 -14.59 12.05 28.19
N ARG A 312 -15.15 13.27 28.16
CA ARG A 312 -16.54 13.53 28.58
C ARG A 312 -17.55 12.72 27.77
N TYR A 313 -17.15 12.23 26.60
CA TYR A 313 -17.96 11.42 25.69
C TYR A 313 -17.51 9.94 25.63
N ALA A 314 -16.38 9.61 26.28
CA ALA A 314 -15.86 8.25 26.38
C ALA A 314 -16.58 7.48 27.50
N LEU A 315 -17.81 7.00 27.22
CA LEU A 315 -18.57 6.23 28.20
C LEU A 315 -17.90 4.86 28.42
N PRO A 316 -17.64 4.47 29.68
CA PRO A 316 -16.92 3.24 29.99
C PRO A 316 -17.76 2.00 29.70
N ASP A 317 -17.07 0.87 29.54
CA ASP A 317 -17.68 -0.45 29.60
C ASP A 317 -18.29 -0.70 30.99
N PRO A 318 -19.56 -1.10 31.11
CA PRO A 318 -20.22 -1.28 32.41
C PRO A 318 -19.62 -2.40 33.27
N LEU A 319 -18.91 -3.36 32.68
CA LEU A 319 -18.36 -4.52 33.38
C LEU A 319 -16.92 -4.26 33.84
N THR A 320 -16.06 -3.75 32.96
CA THR A 320 -14.64 -3.53 33.27
C THR A 320 -14.35 -2.12 33.79
N ASN A 321 -15.30 -1.19 33.60
CA ASN A 321 -15.14 0.24 33.85
C ASN A 321 -14.02 0.88 33.02
N GLU A 322 -13.60 0.25 31.92
CA GLU A 322 -12.59 0.78 31.00
C GLU A 322 -13.24 1.66 29.95
N LYS A 323 -12.53 2.70 29.53
CA LYS A 323 -12.94 3.62 28.48
C LYS A 323 -12.10 3.40 27.23
N ARG A 324 -12.65 3.82 26.10
CA ARG A 324 -11.96 3.83 24.80
C ARG A 324 -11.99 5.22 24.19
N ILE A 325 -10.87 5.62 23.60
CA ILE A 325 -10.77 6.82 22.78
C ILE A 325 -10.08 6.48 21.46
N LEU A 326 -10.46 7.16 20.39
CA LEU A 326 -9.73 7.12 19.13
C LEU A 326 -8.80 8.32 19.06
N MET A 327 -7.54 8.09 18.73
CA MET A 327 -6.59 9.13 18.32
C MET A 327 -6.50 9.08 16.79
N CYS A 328 -6.82 10.20 16.14
CA CYS A 328 -6.99 10.27 14.69
C CYS A 328 -6.18 11.42 14.10
N ARG A 329 -5.64 11.24 12.89
CA ARG A 329 -5.30 12.38 12.03
C ARG A 329 -6.59 12.93 11.41
N VAL A 330 -6.74 14.24 11.45
CA VAL A 330 -7.95 14.92 10.98
C VAL A 330 -7.56 16.06 10.05
N LEU A 331 -8.12 16.04 8.84
CA LEU A 331 -7.99 17.09 7.85
C LEU A 331 -8.95 18.23 8.20
N ILE A 332 -8.41 19.27 8.82
CA ILE A 332 -9.13 20.48 9.23
C ILE A 332 -9.34 21.42 8.04
N GLY A 333 -8.35 21.53 7.15
CA GLY A 333 -8.37 22.46 6.02
C GLY A 333 -8.76 23.88 6.41
N ARG A 334 -9.56 24.57 5.59
CA ARG A 334 -10.15 25.86 5.97
C ARG A 334 -11.29 25.65 6.95
N SER A 335 -11.21 26.28 8.12
CA SER A 335 -12.24 26.17 9.16
C SER A 335 -13.05 27.47 9.33
N CYS A 336 -14.33 27.34 9.69
CA CYS A 336 -15.18 28.47 10.10
C CYS A 336 -15.90 28.18 11.42
N GLN A 337 -16.51 29.20 12.02
CA GLN A 337 -17.26 29.02 13.26
C GLN A 337 -18.49 28.13 13.02
N GLY A 338 -18.58 27.05 13.79
CA GLY A 338 -19.71 26.13 13.75
C GLY A 338 -20.96 26.69 14.42
N ASN A 339 -22.13 26.22 13.99
CA ASN A 339 -23.40 26.51 14.67
C ASN A 339 -24.35 25.31 14.65
N PRO A 340 -25.37 25.28 15.53
CA PRO A 340 -26.22 24.10 15.70
C PRO A 340 -27.06 23.69 14.49
N THR A 341 -27.26 24.58 13.52
CA THR A 341 -28.10 24.31 12.34
C THR A 341 -27.31 23.73 11.17
N MET A 342 -25.98 23.78 11.22
CA MET A 342 -25.12 23.26 10.16
C MET A 342 -25.24 21.73 10.09
N ARG A 343 -25.57 21.21 8.92
CA ARG A 343 -25.60 19.75 8.64
C ARG A 343 -24.43 19.29 7.78
N THR A 344 -23.86 20.23 7.05
CA THR A 344 -22.69 20.07 6.20
C THR A 344 -21.79 21.28 6.41
N CYS A 345 -20.53 21.17 6.00
CA CYS A 345 -19.62 22.31 6.03
C CYS A 345 -20.10 23.41 5.07
N PRO A 346 -19.99 24.71 5.40
CA PRO A 346 -20.31 25.80 4.47
C PRO A 346 -19.39 25.83 3.25
N SER A 347 -19.84 26.48 2.17
CA SER A 347 -19.05 26.61 0.94
C SER A 347 -17.70 27.29 1.20
N ASN A 348 -16.62 26.74 0.65
CA ASN A 348 -15.22 27.17 0.80
C ASN A 348 -14.54 26.79 2.13
N TYR A 349 -15.19 25.99 2.97
CA TYR A 349 -14.61 25.44 4.19
C TYR A 349 -14.59 23.91 4.15
N ASP A 350 -13.69 23.32 4.94
CA ASP A 350 -13.47 21.88 5.08
C ASP A 350 -13.97 21.36 6.44
N SER A 351 -13.93 22.23 7.45
CA SER A 351 -14.36 21.93 8.80
C SER A 351 -15.09 23.12 9.44
N THR A 352 -15.74 22.85 10.57
CA THR A 352 -16.13 23.89 11.50
C THR A 352 -15.36 23.76 12.81
N THR A 353 -15.24 24.87 13.54
CA THR A 353 -14.59 24.92 14.85
C THR A 353 -15.58 25.45 15.90
N GLY A 354 -15.43 24.95 17.12
CA GLY A 354 -16.15 25.41 18.30
C GLY A 354 -15.21 26.00 19.36
N GLU A 355 -15.76 26.25 20.54
CA GLU A 355 -14.96 26.63 21.71
C GLU A 355 -13.94 25.54 22.08
N SER A 356 -12.89 25.93 22.80
CA SER A 356 -11.85 25.02 23.32
C SER A 356 -11.15 24.18 22.24
N ASN A 357 -11.01 24.72 21.02
CA ASN A 357 -10.40 24.05 19.87
C ASN A 357 -11.06 22.71 19.52
N ILE A 358 -12.38 22.62 19.70
CA ILE A 358 -13.17 21.51 19.16
C ILE A 358 -13.27 21.68 17.64
N HIS A 359 -12.96 20.62 16.90
CA HIS A 359 -13.01 20.58 15.45
C HIS A 359 -14.09 19.61 15.00
N ILE A 360 -14.84 20.00 13.97
CA ILE A 360 -15.95 19.22 13.44
C ILE A 360 -15.73 19.03 11.94
N VAL A 361 -15.69 17.77 11.52
CA VAL A 361 -15.61 17.38 10.11
C VAL A 361 -16.86 16.60 9.71
N TYR A 362 -17.18 16.61 8.42
CA TYR A 362 -18.48 16.15 7.91
C TYR A 362 -18.36 14.96 6.95
N SER A 363 -17.20 14.32 6.90
CA SER A 363 -16.99 13.11 6.08
C SER A 363 -15.88 12.26 6.68
N ASN A 364 -16.03 10.95 6.54
CA ASN A 364 -15.05 9.95 6.95
C ASN A 364 -13.70 10.13 6.25
N ARG A 365 -13.69 10.66 5.01
CA ARG A 365 -12.45 10.96 4.26
C ARG A 365 -11.56 12.00 4.94
N HIS A 366 -12.11 12.81 5.84
CA HIS A 366 -11.32 13.80 6.60
C HIS A 366 -10.64 13.20 7.82
N VAL A 367 -10.85 11.92 8.12
CA VAL A 367 -10.41 11.29 9.37
C VAL A 367 -9.67 10.01 9.06
N LEU A 368 -8.50 9.85 9.66
CA LEU A 368 -7.77 8.58 9.72
C LEU A 368 -7.61 8.19 11.18
N PRO A 369 -8.34 7.18 11.69
CA PRO A 369 -8.08 6.59 12.99
C PRO A 369 -6.72 5.90 13.00
N GLU A 370 -5.80 6.30 13.89
CA GLU A 370 -4.46 5.69 13.99
C GLU A 370 -4.33 4.77 15.19
N TYR A 371 -4.89 5.18 16.32
CA TYR A 371 -4.82 4.41 17.56
C TYR A 371 -6.16 4.30 18.27
N LEU A 372 -6.45 3.12 18.78
CA LEU A 372 -7.47 2.88 19.79
C LEU A 372 -6.78 2.73 21.15
N ILE A 373 -7.09 3.63 22.07
CA ILE A 373 -6.50 3.65 23.41
C ILE A 373 -7.57 3.22 24.41
N THR A 374 -7.29 2.16 25.17
CA THR A 374 -8.10 1.69 26.29
C THR A 374 -7.46 2.16 27.60
N TYR A 375 -8.23 2.78 28.49
CA TYR A 375 -7.75 3.38 29.75
C TYR A 375 -8.82 3.34 30.84
N LYS A 376 -8.47 3.72 32.08
CA LYS A 376 -9.38 3.77 33.23
C LYS A 376 -9.64 5.19 33.72
#